data_AF-A0A645HB99-F1
#
_entry.id   AF-A0A645HB99-F1
#
_cell.length_a   1.000
_cell.length_b   1.000
_cell.length_c   1.000
_cell.angle_alpha   90.00
_cell.angle_beta   90.00
_cell.angle_gamma   90.00
#
_symmetry.space_group_name_H-M   'P 1'
#
loop_
_entity.id
_entity.type
_entity.pdbx_description
1 polymer ?
#
loop_
_entity_poly.entity_id
_entity_poly.type
_entity_poly.pdbx_seq_one_letter_code
_entity_poly.pdbx_strand_id
1 'polypeptide(L)'
;MDTLDEAIRGGNIPIAAFALKSFAMAITLSCGGSGGVLTPTLFVGAAAGSLFANLFGLDPSIASALGLAGVLAGSTNTPIASTILAMELFGAPIAPFAGLVCAVSYVVAGHRSLYPSQVMLRPKARTFVRRSVDGKSRITGRFEGLSYGRIIRFHLEKILNKIIKRK
;
A
#
# COMPACT_ATOMS: atom_id res chain seq x y z
N MET A 1 -0.28 -4.07 23.83
CA MET A 1 -0.69 -2.68 23.57
C MET A 1 0.45 -1.75 23.92
N ASP A 2 1.21 -2.10 24.95
CA ASP A 2 2.45 -1.45 25.41
C ASP A 2 3.40 -1.04 24.28
N THR A 3 3.71 -1.90 23.31
CA THR A 3 4.63 -1.56 22.20
C THR A 3 4.09 -0.55 21.18
N LEU A 4 2.77 -0.38 21.08
CA LEU A 4 2.16 0.65 20.23
C LEU A 4 2.18 2.00 20.94
N ASP A 5 1.88 2.01 22.23
CA ASP A 5 1.95 3.21 23.05
C ASP A 5 3.41 3.69 23.17
N GLU A 6 4.36 2.75 23.27
CA GLU A 6 5.80 3.00 23.20
C GLU A 6 6.18 3.68 21.87
N ALA A 7 5.64 3.19 20.75
CA ALA A 7 5.91 3.75 19.43
C ALA A 7 5.45 5.20 19.31
N ILE A 8 4.25 5.48 19.80
CA ILE A 8 3.64 6.81 19.78
C ILE A 8 4.35 7.76 20.76
N ARG A 9 4.82 7.26 21.90
CA ARG A 9 5.55 8.04 22.90
C ARG A 9 7.04 8.25 22.57
N GLY A 10 7.52 7.68 21.46
CA GLY A 10 8.91 7.79 21.05
C GLY A 10 9.88 6.90 21.82
N GLY A 11 9.39 5.83 22.44
CA GLY A 11 10.23 4.80 23.01
C GLY A 11 10.94 3.96 21.94
N ASN A 12 11.91 3.17 22.36
CA ASN A 12 12.81 2.47 21.45
C ASN A 12 12.15 1.18 20.93
N ILE A 13 11.55 1.25 19.74
CA ILE A 13 10.96 0.07 19.10
C ILE A 13 12.04 -0.66 18.31
N PRO A 14 12.17 -1.98 18.42
CA PRO A 14 13.08 -2.73 17.57
C PRO A 14 12.70 -2.54 16.10
N ILE A 15 13.68 -2.15 15.27
CA ILE A 15 13.54 -1.88 13.83
C ILE A 15 12.87 -3.05 13.10
N ALA A 16 13.12 -4.28 13.53
CA ALA A 16 12.54 -5.47 12.93
C ALA A 16 11.04 -5.68 13.27
N ALA A 17 10.47 -4.94 14.23
CA ALA A 17 9.10 -5.18 14.72
C ALA A 17 8.04 -4.95 13.63
N PHE A 18 8.15 -3.89 12.84
CA PHE A 18 7.19 -3.62 11.76
C PHE A 18 7.24 -4.72 10.69
N ALA A 19 8.45 -5.19 10.34
CA ALA A 19 8.65 -6.23 9.33
C ALA A 19 8.13 -7.57 9.84
N LEU A 20 8.51 -7.96 11.06
CA LEU A 20 8.05 -9.20 11.68
C LEU A 20 6.53 -9.25 11.82
N LYS A 21 5.90 -8.14 12.24
CA LYS A 21 4.44 -8.07 12.36
C LYS A 21 3.75 -8.16 11.01
N SER A 22 4.33 -7.54 9.97
CA SER A 22 3.86 -7.64 8.58
C SER A 22 3.91 -9.08 8.07
N PHE A 23 5.03 -9.78 8.29
CA PHE A 23 5.19 -11.19 7.92
C PHE A 23 4.22 -12.10 8.68
N ALA A 24 4.10 -11.92 10.00
CA ALA A 24 3.16 -12.67 10.81
C ALA A 24 1.72 -12.48 10.32
N MET A 25 1.33 -11.24 9.99
CA MET A 25 0.02 -10.95 9.42
C MET A 25 -0.19 -11.66 8.06
N ALA A 26 0.81 -11.63 7.17
CA ALA A 26 0.74 -12.31 5.89
C ALA A 26 0.58 -13.83 6.03
N ILE A 27 1.32 -14.44 6.97
CA ILE A 27 1.22 -15.88 7.27
C ILE A 27 -0.17 -16.22 7.83
N THR A 28 -0.65 -15.46 8.81
CA THR A 28 -1.97 -15.69 9.40
C THR A 28 -3.10 -15.61 8.37
N LEU A 29 -3.06 -14.60 7.49
CA LEU A 29 -4.04 -14.47 6.41
C LEU A 29 -3.93 -15.59 5.38
N SER A 30 -2.70 -16.04 5.07
CA SER A 30 -2.47 -17.14 4.14
C SER A 30 -2.95 -18.49 4.69
N CYS A 31 -2.89 -18.69 6.01
CA CYS A 31 -3.45 -19.87 6.68
C CYS A 31 -4.98 -19.82 6.88
N GLY A 32 -5.66 -18.78 6.40
CA GLY A 32 -7.11 -18.64 6.54
C GLY A 32 -7.57 -18.14 7.92
N GLY A 33 -6.68 -17.53 8.71
CA GLY A 33 -7.04 -16.95 10.00
C GLY A 33 -8.04 -15.79 9.86
N SER A 34 -9.18 -15.88 10.55
CA SER A 34 -10.22 -14.85 10.61
C SER A 34 -9.97 -13.87 11.76
N GLY A 35 -8.85 -13.13 11.68
CA GLY A 35 -8.52 -12.04 12.60
C GLY A 35 -8.74 -10.67 11.96
N GLY A 36 -9.08 -9.66 12.75
CA GLY A 36 -9.14 -8.27 12.27
C GLY A 36 -7.78 -7.81 11.73
N VAL A 37 -7.72 -7.43 10.45
CA VAL A 37 -6.50 -6.94 9.77
C VAL A 37 -6.12 -5.50 10.14
N LEU A 38 -7.04 -4.77 10.75
CA LEU A 38 -6.90 -3.35 11.02
C LEU A 38 -5.78 -3.07 12.05
N THR A 39 -5.88 -3.67 13.24
CA THR A 39 -4.92 -3.47 14.33
C THR A 39 -3.46 -3.79 13.96
N PRO A 40 -3.13 -4.93 13.31
CA PRO A 40 -1.75 -5.17 12.89
C PRO A 40 -1.27 -4.17 11.83
N THR A 41 -2.15 -3.69 10.95
CA THR A 41 -1.82 -2.65 9.96
C THR A 41 -1.49 -1.32 10.63
N LEU A 42 -2.28 -0.92 11.63
CA LEU A 42 -2.02 0.31 12.42
C LEU A 42 -0.68 0.22 13.15
N PHE A 43 -0.39 -0.93 13.77
CA PHE A 43 0.89 -1.16 14.44
C PHE A 43 2.08 -1.09 13.48
N VAL A 44 1.98 -1.74 12.33
CA VAL A 44 3.03 -1.70 11.30
C VAL A 44 3.28 -0.26 10.85
N GLY A 45 2.24 0.53 10.63
CA GLY A 45 2.37 1.93 10.25
C GLY A 45 3.01 2.80 11.33
N ALA A 46 2.57 2.66 12.59
CA ALA A 46 3.16 3.38 13.71
C ALA A 46 4.65 3.03 13.91
N ALA A 47 4.98 1.74 13.89
CA ALA A 47 6.36 1.28 14.04
C ALA A 47 7.26 1.73 12.87
N ALA A 48 6.75 1.71 11.62
CA ALA A 48 7.47 2.23 10.47
C ALA A 48 7.67 3.76 10.54
N GLY A 49 6.67 4.50 11.04
CA GLY A 49 6.76 5.94 11.24
C GLY A 49 7.77 6.33 12.32
N SER A 50 7.79 5.64 13.46
CA SER A 50 8.78 5.83 14.52
C SER A 50 10.21 5.54 14.02
N LEU A 51 10.40 4.47 13.26
CA LEU A 51 11.68 4.17 12.61
C LEU A 51 12.13 5.31 11.69
N PHE A 52 11.21 5.83 10.89
CA PHE A 52 11.48 6.96 9.99
C PHE A 52 11.85 8.21 10.79
N ALA A 53 11.18 8.49 11.90
CA ALA A 53 11.54 9.59 12.80
C ALA A 53 12.96 9.46 13.34
N ASN A 54 13.35 8.28 13.83
CA ASN A 54 14.70 8.04 14.32
C ASN A 54 15.77 8.22 13.24
N LEU A 55 15.46 7.86 11.98
CA LEU A 55 16.40 8.01 10.86
C LEU A 55 16.58 9.46 10.41
N PHE A 56 15.51 10.26 10.43
CA PHE A 56 15.51 11.65 9.94
C PHE A 56 15.56 12.70 11.05
N GLY A 57 15.62 12.29 12.33
CA GLY A 57 15.60 13.19 13.48
C GLY A 57 14.28 13.95 13.64
N LEU A 58 13.16 13.34 13.25
CA LEU A 58 11.81 13.93 13.38
C LEU A 58 11.18 13.55 14.73
N ASP A 59 10.13 14.27 15.11
CA ASP A 59 9.30 13.91 16.26
C ASP A 59 8.69 12.50 16.06
N PRO A 60 9.00 11.52 16.94
CA PRO A 60 8.51 10.16 16.81
C PRO A 60 6.99 10.03 16.90
N SER A 61 6.32 10.89 17.66
CA SER A 61 4.87 10.85 17.82
C SER A 61 4.18 11.25 16.52
N ILE A 62 4.61 12.38 15.92
CA ILE A 62 4.04 12.85 14.65
C ILE A 62 4.35 11.86 13.52
N ALA A 63 5.59 11.38 13.43
CA ALA A 63 5.97 10.45 12.37
C ALA A 63 5.23 9.11 12.48
N SER A 64 5.05 8.58 13.70
CA SER A 64 4.27 7.36 13.95
C SER A 64 2.80 7.54 13.58
N ALA A 65 2.21 8.67 13.94
CA ALA A 65 0.83 8.99 13.60
C ALA A 65 0.61 9.09 12.07
N LEU A 66 1.53 9.76 11.37
CA LEU A 66 1.49 9.85 9.90
C LEU A 66 1.75 8.51 9.23
N GLY A 67 2.68 7.70 9.76
CA GLY A 67 2.97 6.35 9.28
C GLY A 67 1.76 5.42 9.42
N LEU A 68 1.09 5.46 10.57
CA LEU A 68 -0.16 4.73 10.83
C LEU A 68 -1.25 5.11 9.81
N ALA A 69 -1.50 6.42 9.63
CA ALA A 69 -2.50 6.91 8.70
C ALA A 69 -2.18 6.54 7.24
N GLY A 70 -0.92 6.72 6.84
CA GLY A 70 -0.45 6.43 5.49
C GLY A 70 -0.51 4.95 5.12
N VAL A 71 -0.04 4.07 6.01
CA VAL A 71 -0.09 2.61 5.77
C VAL A 71 -1.53 2.13 5.71
N LEU A 72 -2.41 2.64 6.59
CA LEU A 72 -3.83 2.32 6.53
C LEU A 72 -4.48 2.78 5.21
N ALA A 73 -4.23 4.02 4.80
CA ALA A 73 -4.80 4.60 3.59
C ALA A 73 -4.39 3.83 2.33
N GLY A 74 -3.11 3.46 2.24
CA GLY A 74 -2.57 2.71 1.11
C GLY A 74 -3.04 1.26 1.08
N SER A 75 -3.07 0.59 2.23
CA SER A 75 -3.45 -0.83 2.32
C SER A 75 -4.96 -1.07 2.15
N THR A 76 -5.81 -0.12 2.55
CA THR A 76 -7.28 -0.26 2.50
C THR A 76 -7.93 0.57 1.39
N ASN A 77 -7.16 1.40 0.69
CA ASN A 77 -7.66 2.34 -0.31
C ASN A 77 -8.70 3.34 0.24
N THR A 78 -8.57 3.76 1.50
CA THR A 78 -9.51 4.68 2.16
C THR A 78 -8.83 5.95 2.70
N PRO A 79 -8.32 6.85 1.82
CA PRO A 79 -7.51 7.99 2.27
C PRO A 79 -8.30 8.98 3.14
N ILE A 80 -9.57 9.22 2.83
CA ILE A 80 -10.44 10.12 3.62
C ILE A 80 -10.70 9.54 5.01
N ALA A 81 -11.11 8.26 5.08
CA ALA A 81 -11.37 7.59 6.35
C ALA A 81 -10.12 7.50 7.22
N SER A 82 -8.97 7.21 6.62
CA SER A 82 -7.68 7.14 7.32
C SER A 82 -7.24 8.51 7.85
N THR A 83 -7.52 9.60 7.13
CA THR A 83 -7.23 10.97 7.58
C THR A 83 -8.11 11.36 8.77
N ILE A 84 -9.41 11.03 8.72
CA ILE A 84 -10.33 11.27 9.84
C ILE A 84 -9.92 10.45 11.05
N LEU A 85 -9.59 9.17 10.87
CA LEU A 85 -9.10 8.33 11.95
C LEU A 85 -7.85 8.91 12.61
N ALA A 86 -6.90 9.43 11.82
CA ALA A 86 -5.72 10.08 12.36
C ALA A 86 -6.06 11.34 13.17
N MET A 87 -7.03 12.15 12.73
CA MET A 87 -7.54 13.28 13.50
C MET A 87 -8.17 12.85 14.82
N GLU A 88 -8.97 11.79 14.82
CA GLU A 88 -9.64 11.31 16.03
C GLU A 88 -8.63 10.76 17.06
N LEU A 89 -7.56 10.11 16.59
CA LEU A 89 -6.55 9.51 17.48
C LEU A 89 -5.51 10.50 17.99
N PHE A 90 -5.09 11.47 17.17
CA PHE A 90 -3.95 12.35 17.47
C PHE A 90 -4.31 13.84 17.52
N GLY A 91 -5.57 14.18 17.26
CA GLY A 91 -6.12 15.55 17.29
C GLY A 91 -6.20 16.22 15.92
N ALA A 92 -7.04 17.26 15.84
CA ALA A 92 -7.28 18.03 14.62
C ALA A 92 -6.03 18.64 13.93
N PRO A 93 -4.97 19.06 14.65
CA PRO A 93 -3.80 19.68 14.00
C PRO A 93 -3.06 18.77 13.00
N ILE A 94 -3.18 17.44 13.13
CA ILE A 94 -2.49 16.50 12.24
C ILE A 94 -3.19 16.35 10.87
N ALA A 95 -4.44 16.80 10.75
CA ALA A 95 -5.29 16.60 9.58
C ALA A 95 -4.64 16.94 8.23
N PRO A 96 -4.03 18.14 8.03
CA PRO A 96 -3.46 18.49 6.73
C PRO A 96 -2.29 17.58 6.35
N PHE A 97 -1.45 17.21 7.33
CA PHE A 97 -0.30 16.33 7.13
C PHE A 97 -0.74 14.90 6.85
N ALA A 98 -1.67 14.37 7.66
CA ALA A 98 -2.24 13.04 7.49
C ALA A 98 -2.96 12.94 6.14
N GLY A 99 -3.71 13.98 5.74
CA GLY A 99 -4.40 14.03 4.45
C GLY A 99 -3.45 13.94 3.26
N LEU A 100 -2.34 14.69 3.30
CA LEU A 100 -1.32 14.65 2.26
C LEU A 100 -0.66 13.26 2.18
N VAL A 101 -0.24 12.72 3.32
CA VAL A 101 0.39 11.39 3.40
C VAL A 101 -0.57 10.29 2.92
N CYS A 102 -1.83 10.35 3.33
CA CYS A 102 -2.86 9.41 2.90
C CYS A 102 -3.13 9.49 1.39
N ALA A 103 -3.17 10.69 0.82
CA ALA A 103 -3.36 10.90 -0.62
C ALA A 103 -2.19 10.33 -1.44
N VAL A 104 -0.96 10.62 -1.04
CA VAL A 104 0.25 10.09 -1.70
C VAL A 104 0.29 8.57 -1.60
N SER A 105 0.10 8.02 -0.39
CA SER A 105 0.07 6.57 -0.16
C SER A 105 -1.01 5.87 -1.00
N TYR A 106 -2.21 6.46 -1.06
CA TYR A 106 -3.32 5.95 -1.86
C TYR A 106 -3.02 5.88 -3.36
N VAL A 107 -2.32 6.88 -3.91
CA VAL A 107 -1.92 6.89 -5.32
C VAL A 107 -0.82 5.86 -5.58
N VAL A 108 0.19 5.80 -4.72
CA VAL A 108 1.33 4.89 -4.84
C VAL A 108 0.92 3.43 -4.71
N ALA A 109 0.02 3.10 -3.76
CA ALA A 109 -0.49 1.75 -3.56
C ALA A 109 -1.27 1.19 -4.76
N GLY A 110 -1.75 2.06 -5.66
CA GLY A 110 -2.47 1.65 -6.86
C GLY A 110 -3.78 0.92 -6.54
N HIS A 111 -4.10 -0.18 -7.22
CA HIS A 111 -5.36 -0.91 -7.02
C HIS A 111 -5.24 -2.12 -6.08
N ARG A 112 -4.12 -2.25 -5.36
CA ARG A 112 -3.95 -3.31 -4.36
C ARG A 112 -4.67 -2.89 -3.08
N SER A 113 -5.41 -3.81 -2.47
CA SER A 113 -6.13 -3.60 -1.22
C SER A 113 -6.08 -4.88 -0.39
N LEU A 114 -6.13 -4.72 0.92
CA LEU A 114 -6.38 -5.82 1.87
C LEU A 114 -7.78 -6.41 1.73
N TYR A 115 -8.70 -5.71 1.07
CA TYR A 115 -10.08 -6.14 0.87
C TYR A 115 -10.32 -6.53 -0.60
N PRO A 116 -10.23 -7.83 -0.97
CA PRO A 116 -10.42 -8.28 -2.35
C PRO A 116 -11.83 -8.01 -2.88
N SER A 117 -12.82 -7.90 -1.99
CA SER A 117 -14.22 -7.59 -2.30
C SER A 117 -14.49 -6.10 -2.50
N GLN A 118 -13.50 -5.22 -2.30
CA GLN A 118 -13.68 -3.77 -2.44
C GLN A 118 -14.00 -3.40 -3.90
N VAL A 119 -15.17 -2.81 -4.12
CA VAL A 119 -15.63 -2.38 -5.44
C VAL A 119 -15.03 -1.01 -5.78
N MET A 120 -14.14 -0.97 -6.77
CA MET A 120 -13.55 0.27 -7.27
C MET A 120 -14.37 0.79 -8.46
N LEU A 121 -15.14 1.85 -8.23
CA LEU A 121 -16.02 2.47 -9.24
C LEU A 121 -15.23 3.16 -10.38
N ARG A 122 -14.12 3.83 -10.05
CA ARG A 122 -13.28 4.56 -11.02
C ARG A 122 -11.79 4.24 -10.84
N PRO A 123 -11.01 4.25 -11.94
CA PRO A 123 -9.56 4.10 -11.86
C PRO A 123 -8.91 5.32 -11.18
N LYS A 124 -7.93 5.08 -10.29
CA LYS A 124 -7.25 6.14 -9.54
C LYS A 124 -6.42 7.11 -10.39
N ALA A 125 -5.95 6.65 -11.55
CA ALA A 125 -5.15 7.44 -12.48
C ALA A 125 -5.43 6.99 -13.92
N ARG A 126 -5.12 7.85 -14.90
CA ARG A 126 -5.33 7.60 -16.34
C ARG A 126 -4.55 6.37 -16.86
N THR A 127 -3.55 5.92 -16.10
CA THR A 127 -2.75 4.72 -16.33
C THR A 127 -3.52 3.42 -16.08
N PHE A 128 -4.66 3.46 -15.42
CA PHE A 128 -5.46 2.26 -15.13
C PHE A 128 -6.69 2.22 -16.04
N VAL A 129 -6.93 1.06 -16.65
CA VAL A 129 -8.01 0.86 -17.62
C VAL A 129 -8.95 -0.21 -17.10
N ARG A 130 -10.25 0.08 -17.16
CA ARG A 130 -11.31 -0.91 -16.89
C ARG A 130 -11.36 -1.86 -18.09
N ARG A 131 -10.95 -3.11 -17.89
CA ARG A 131 -11.10 -4.19 -18.89
C ARG A 131 -12.19 -5.13 -18.44
N SER A 132 -13.01 -5.58 -19.39
CA SER A 132 -13.90 -6.72 -19.18
C SER A 132 -13.07 -7.98 -19.41
N VAL A 133 -12.95 -8.82 -18.38
CA VAL A 133 -12.31 -10.15 -18.45
C VAL A 133 -13.32 -11.14 -17.90
N ASP A 134 -13.70 -12.13 -18.71
CA ASP A 134 -14.71 -13.16 -18.37
C ASP A 134 -16.05 -12.59 -17.87
N GLY A 135 -16.58 -11.57 -18.56
CA GLY A 135 -17.86 -10.93 -18.22
C GLY A 135 -17.84 -10.07 -16.95
N LYS A 136 -16.71 -10.00 -16.23
CA LYS A 136 -16.52 -9.13 -15.06
C LYS A 136 -15.60 -7.98 -15.41
N SER A 137 -16.01 -6.75 -15.11
CA SER A 137 -15.16 -5.58 -15.33
C SER A 137 -14.13 -5.46 -14.19
N ARG A 138 -12.84 -5.70 -14.47
CA ARG A 138 -11.73 -5.47 -13.54
C ARG A 138 -10.94 -4.22 -13.97
N ILE A 139 -10.49 -3.44 -12.99
CA ILE A 139 -9.54 -2.36 -13.25
C ILE A 139 -8.14 -2.97 -13.24
N THR A 140 -7.45 -2.87 -14.36
CA THR A 140 -6.10 -3.41 -14.54
C THR A 140 -5.14 -2.25 -14.85
N GLY A 141 -3.87 -2.37 -14.48
CA GLY A 141 -2.86 -1.46 -15.02
C GLY A 141 -2.87 -1.53 -16.54
N ARG A 142 -2.76 -0.39 -17.23
CA ARG A 142 -2.68 -0.35 -18.72
C ARG A 142 -1.61 -1.30 -19.26
N PHE A 143 -0.59 -1.59 -18.46
CA PHE A 143 0.53 -2.48 -18.79
C PHE A 143 0.50 -3.85 -18.08
N GLU A 144 -0.41 -4.11 -17.12
CA GLU A 144 -0.48 -5.42 -16.43
C GLU A 144 -0.99 -6.56 -17.33
N GLY A 145 -1.58 -6.25 -18.48
CA GLY A 145 -1.96 -7.23 -19.50
C GLY A 145 -0.90 -7.47 -20.58
N LEU A 146 0.26 -6.81 -20.52
CA LEU A 146 1.38 -7.06 -21.43
C LEU A 146 2.23 -8.19 -20.85
N SER A 147 1.88 -9.43 -21.20
CA SER A 147 2.76 -10.57 -20.94
C SER A 147 4.11 -10.32 -21.63
N TYR A 148 5.18 -10.25 -20.84
CA TYR A 148 6.55 -10.10 -21.35
C TYR A 148 6.86 -11.10 -22.47
N GLY A 149 6.34 -12.33 -22.37
CA GLY A 149 6.48 -13.35 -23.42
C GLY A 149 5.87 -12.96 -24.76
N ARG A 150 4.77 -12.20 -24.77
CA ARG A 150 4.11 -11.73 -26.00
C ARG A 150 4.89 -10.59 -26.67
N ILE A 151 5.50 -9.70 -25.88
CA ILE A 151 6.39 -8.63 -26.37
C ILE A 151 7.68 -9.21 -26.96
N ILE A 152 8.29 -10.15 -26.23
CA ILE A 152 9.52 -10.83 -26.64
C ILE A 152 9.28 -11.59 -27.95
N ARG A 153 8.19 -12.37 -28.04
CA ARG A 153 7.83 -13.10 -29.26
C ARG A 153 7.60 -12.18 -30.45
N PHE A 154 6.93 -11.05 -30.25
CA PHE A 154 6.72 -10.04 -31.30
C PHE A 154 8.04 -9.45 -31.81
N HIS A 155 8.98 -9.10 -30.92
CA HIS A 155 10.28 -8.58 -31.32
C HIS A 155 11.15 -9.66 -31.97
N LEU A 156 11.13 -10.89 -31.44
CA LEU A 156 11.83 -12.04 -32.01
C LEU A 156 11.37 -12.35 -33.43
N GLU A 157 10.06 -12.42 -33.68
CA GLU A 157 9.54 -12.65 -35.04
C GLU A 157 9.90 -11.53 -36.00
N LYS A 158 9.92 -10.28 -35.53
CA LYS A 158 10.30 -9.13 -36.36
C LYS A 158 11.79 -9.18 -36.73
N ILE A 159 12.64 -9.63 -35.82
CA ILE A 159 14.08 -9.84 -36.07
C ILE A 159 14.29 -11.04 -37.00
N LEU A 160 13.64 -12.17 -36.73
CA LEU A 160 13.74 -13.38 -37.56
C LEU A 160 13.32 -13.11 -39.00
N ASN A 161 12.17 -12.43 -39.21
CA ASN A 161 11.70 -12.06 -40.54
C ASN A 161 12.64 -11.09 -41.26
N LYS A 162 13.34 -10.22 -40.52
CA LYS A 162 14.33 -9.30 -41.11
C LYS A 162 15.62 -10.01 -41.52
N ILE A 163 15.98 -11.10 -40.84
CA ILE A 163 17.13 -11.96 -41.18
C ILE A 163 16.78 -12.85 -42.39
N ILE A 164 15.59 -13.45 -42.41
CA ILE A 164 15.15 -14.35 -43.49
C ILE A 164 15.00 -13.59 -44.82
N LYS A 165 14.52 -12.34 -44.81
CA LYS A 165 14.42 -11.50 -46.02
C LYS A 165 15.74 -10.93 -46.54
N ARG A 166 16.86 -11.15 -45.85
CA ARG A 166 18.21 -10.71 -46.28
C ARG A 166 19.01 -11.80 -47.02
N LYS A 167 18.43 -12.99 -47.18
CA LYS A 167 18.94 -14.07 -48.03
C LYS A 167 18.07 -14.17 -49.28
#